data_AF-A0A7J4N2X7-F1
#
_entry.id   AF-A0A7J4N2X7-F1
#
_cell.length_a   1.000
_cell.length_b   1.000
_cell.length_c   1.000
_cell.angle_alpha   90.00
_cell.angle_beta   90.00
_cell.angle_gamma   90.00
#
_symmetry.space_group_name_H-M   'P 1'
#
loop_
_entity.id
_entity.type
_entity.pdbx_description
1 polymer ?
#
loop_
_entity_poly.entity_id
_entity_poly.type
_entity_poly.pdbx_seq_one_letter_code
_entity_poly.pdbx_strand_id
1 'polypeptide(L)' 'EWLSTNTSTPLEMVGVRDSFGQSGGSSELMDLMGLNEAGICEAARRAISRK' A
#
# COMPACT_ATOMS: atom_id res chain seq x y z
N GLU A 1 -3.82 -16.09 -7.04
CA GLU A 1 -3.22 -17.23 -7.78
C GLU A 1 -2.53 -16.88 -9.10
N TRP A 2 -3.16 -16.26 -10.11
CA TRP A 2 -2.52 -16.06 -11.44
C TRP A 2 -1.10 -15.47 -11.41
N LEU A 3 -0.88 -14.39 -10.66
CA LEU A 3 0.45 -13.75 -10.52
C LEU A 3 1.49 -14.69 -9.86
N SER A 4 1.04 -15.57 -8.97
CA SER A 4 1.89 -16.53 -8.26
C SER A 4 2.17 -17.79 -9.11
N THR A 5 1.30 -18.14 -10.05
CA THR A 5 1.34 -19.42 -10.77
C THR A 5 1.68 -19.32 -12.26
N ASN A 6 1.51 -18.16 -12.90
CA ASN A 6 1.70 -17.99 -14.35
C ASN A 6 2.75 -16.95 -14.71
N THR A 7 2.63 -15.73 -14.17
CA THR A 7 3.52 -14.63 -14.54
C THR A 7 3.76 -13.73 -13.34
N SER A 8 4.96 -13.85 -12.77
CA SER A 8 5.37 -13.01 -11.65
C SER A 8 5.55 -11.58 -12.13
N THR A 9 4.73 -10.68 -11.57
CA THR A 9 4.84 -9.23 -11.76
C THR A 9 4.86 -8.61 -10.37
N PRO A 10 5.63 -7.54 -10.13
CA PRO A 10 5.64 -6.86 -8.85
C PRO A 10 4.23 -6.43 -8.42
N LEU A 11 3.81 -6.90 -7.24
CA LEU A 11 2.57 -6.52 -6.58
C LEU A 11 2.91 -5.65 -5.36
N GLU A 12 2.18 -4.54 -5.19
CA GLU A 12 2.21 -3.69 -4.00
C GLU A 12 0.81 -3.68 -3.38
N MET A 13 0.74 -3.89 -2.07
CA MET A 13 -0.51 -3.74 -1.32
C MET A 13 -0.50 -2.39 -0.61
N VAL A 14 -1.52 -1.58 -0.87
CA VAL A 14 -1.78 -0.32 -0.17
C VAL A 14 -2.95 -0.55 0.76
N GLY A 15 -2.70 -0.45 2.06
CA GLY A 15 -3.65 -0.85 3.09
C GLY A 15 -3.10 -0.60 4.48
N VAL A 16 -3.98 -0.69 5.47
CA VAL A 16 -3.56 -0.70 6.88
C VAL A 16 -2.79 -1.97 7.13
N ARG A 17 -1.56 -1.84 7.65
CA ARG A 17 -0.80 -3.01 8.13
C ARG A 17 -1.51 -3.60 9.33
N ASP A 18 -1.28 -4.87 9.62
CA ASP A 18 -1.88 -5.58 10.76
C ASP A 18 -1.61 -4.84 12.08
N SER A 19 -2.51 -3.93 12.43
CA SER A 19 -2.40 -2.94 13.49
C SER A 19 -3.81 -2.46 13.85
N PHE A 20 -4.06 -2.32 15.14
CA PHE A 20 -5.38 -2.00 15.68
C PHE A 20 -5.28 -0.91 16.74
N GLY A 21 -6.36 -0.16 16.94
CA GLY A 21 -6.53 0.69 18.12
C GLY A 21 -5.82 2.05 18.07
N GLN A 22 -5.86 2.74 16.93
CA GLN A 22 -5.39 4.13 16.86
C GLN A 22 -6.55 5.12 17.02
N SER A 23 -6.41 6.03 17.96
CA SER A 23 -7.32 7.15 18.18
C SER A 23 -6.81 8.35 17.41
N GLY A 24 -7.66 8.99 16.62
CA GLY A 24 -7.29 10.16 15.82
C GLY A 24 -8.41 10.58 14.88
N GLY A 25 -8.24 11.74 14.24
CA GLY A 25 -9.14 12.15 13.17
C GLY A 25 -8.97 11.26 11.94
N SER A 26 -10.05 11.01 11.19
CA SER A 26 -9.99 10.11 10.02
C SER A 26 -8.90 10.50 9.01
N SER A 27 -8.72 11.79 8.73
CA SER A 27 -7.69 12.27 7.80
C SER A 27 -6.27 11.99 8.32
N GLU A 28 -6.03 12.24 9.60
CA GLU A 28 -4.73 12.01 10.24
C GLU A 28 -4.38 10.52 10.26
N LEU A 29 -5.37 9.66 10.53
CA LEU A 29 -5.21 8.21 10.47
C LEU A 29 -4.91 7.73 9.05
N MET A 30 -5.60 8.27 8.04
CA MET A 30 -5.33 7.94 6.64
C MET A 30 -3.91 8.35 6.23
N ASP A 31 -3.45 9.54 6.64
CA ASP A 31 -2.10 10.02 6.36
C ASP A 31 -1.04 9.16 7.07
N LEU A 32 -1.23 8.86 8.36
CA LEU A 32 -0.33 8.01 9.14
C LEU A 32 -0.21 6.60 8.55
N MET A 33 -1.32 6.06 8.04
CA MET A 33 -1.37 4.74 7.41
C MET A 33 -0.91 4.75 5.94
N GLY A 34 -0.57 5.91 5.38
CA GLY A 34 -0.17 6.05 3.98
C GLY A 34 -1.30 5.74 2.99
N LEU A 35 -2.55 5.90 3.41
CA LEU A 35 -3.78 5.72 2.63
C LEU A 35 -4.20 7.02 1.93
N ASN A 36 -3.21 7.79 1.48
CA ASN A 36 -3.41 9.05 0.77
C ASN A 36 -2.75 8.98 -0.63
N GLU A 37 -2.96 10.03 -1.41
CA GLU A 37 -2.42 10.16 -2.77
C GLU A 37 -0.90 9.95 -2.83
N ALA A 38 -0.16 10.50 -1.87
CA ALA A 38 1.30 10.38 -1.80
C ALA A 38 1.72 8.92 -1.57
N GLY A 39 1.06 8.23 -0.64
CA GLY A 39 1.30 6.81 -0.34
C GLY A 39 1.03 5.90 -1.53
N ILE A 40 -0.04 6.16 -2.29
CA ILE A 40 -0.35 5.43 -3.53
C ILE A 40 0.71 5.68 -4.60
N CYS A 41 1.11 6.93 -4.82
CA CYS A 41 2.14 7.26 -5.80
C CYS A 41 3.49 6.62 -5.46
N GLU A 42 3.88 6.60 -4.18
CA GLU A 42 5.08 5.90 -3.71
C GLU A 42 4.99 4.39 -3.93
N ALA A 43 3.85 3.77 -3.61
CA ALA A 43 3.63 2.35 -3.88
C ALA A 43 3.76 2.03 -5.38
N ALA A 44 3.17 2.85 -6.25
CA ALA A 44 3.30 2.69 -7.70
C ALA A 44 4.76 2.79 -8.15
N ARG A 45 5.51 3.78 -7.67
CA ARG A 45 6.95 3.93 -7.97
C ARG A 45 7.76 2.72 -7.51
N ARG A 46 7.52 2.21 -6.31
CA ARG A 46 8.17 0.99 -5.79
C ARG A 46 7.85 -0.25 -6.61
N ALA A 47 6.61 -0.41 -7.08
CA ALA A 47 6.23 -1.52 -7.94
C ALA A 47 6.99 -1.47 -9.28
N ILE A 48 7.09 -0.27 -9.88
CA ILE A 48 7.82 -0.06 -11.14
C ILE A 48 9.32 -0.33 -10.96
N SER A 49 9.93 0.11 -9.85
CA SER A 49 11.37 -0.05 -9.62
C SER A 49 11.81 -1.50 -9.38
N ARG A 50 10.86 -2.43 -9.17
CA ARG A 50 11.12 -3.87 -8.99
C ARG A 50 10.81 -4.71 -10.24
N LYS A 51 10.42 -4.07 -11.34
CA LYS A 51 10.27 -4.73 -12.64
C LYS A 51 11.65 -4.97 -13.24
#